data_AF-A0A7C1MHA0-F1
#
_entry.id   AF-A0A7C1MHA0-F1
#
_cell.length_a   1.000
_cell.length_b   1.000
_cell.length_c   1.000
_cell.angle_alpha   90.00
_cell.angle_beta   90.00
_cell.angle_gamma   90.00
#
_symmetry.space_group_name_H-M   'P 1'
#
loop_
_entity.id
_entity.type
_entity.pdbx_description
1 polymer ?
#
loop_
_entity_poly.entity_id
_entity_poly.type
_entity_poly.pdbx_seq_one_letter_code
_entity_poly.pdbx_strand_id
1 'polypeptide(L)'
;VISVAANIIPEEITRMIGAYLRGESKKAKELHYKTYPLCRAMFIETNPLPVKTALARMGMLKKEWRLPLDGMQKENEKKLEKALFDYGLL
;
A
#
# COMPACT_ATOMS: atom_id res chain seq x y z
N VAL A 1 4.91 -5.79 -13.22
CA VAL A 1 5.27 -4.68 -12.30
C VAL A 1 5.99 -5.26 -11.11
N ILE A 2 7.06 -4.62 -10.63
CA ILE A 2 7.64 -4.90 -9.31
C ILE A 2 7.01 -3.87 -8.36
N SER A 3 6.29 -4.32 -7.32
CA SER A 3 5.31 -3.47 -6.61
C SER A 3 5.48 -3.50 -5.10
N VAL A 4 5.47 -2.31 -4.50
CA VAL A 4 5.41 -2.12 -3.04
C VAL A 4 4.02 -2.47 -2.52
N ALA A 5 2.96 -1.91 -3.12
CA ALA A 5 1.58 -2.11 -2.67
C ALA A 5 1.11 -3.56 -2.77
N ALA A 6 1.70 -4.36 -3.66
CA ALA A 6 1.41 -5.79 -3.76
C ALA A 6 1.76 -6.59 -2.49
N ASN A 7 2.56 -6.04 -1.57
CA ASN A 7 2.80 -6.68 -0.27
C ASN A 7 1.56 -6.65 0.65
N ILE A 8 0.66 -5.68 0.48
CA ILE A 8 -0.54 -5.52 1.34
C ILE A 8 -1.86 -5.78 0.58
N ILE A 9 -1.89 -5.59 -0.74
CA ILE A 9 -3.07 -5.81 -1.60
C ILE A 9 -2.73 -6.62 -2.86
N PRO A 10 -2.10 -7.81 -2.75
CA PRO A 10 -1.60 -8.59 -3.89
C PRO A 10 -2.69 -8.93 -4.91
N GLU A 11 -3.87 -9.33 -4.44
CA GLU A 11 -4.99 -9.70 -5.31
C GLU A 11 -5.45 -8.50 -6.16
N GLU A 12 -5.59 -7.32 -5.55
CA GLU A 12 -6.09 -6.13 -6.24
C GLU A 12 -5.11 -5.63 -7.30
N ILE A 13 -3.80 -5.63 -7.00
CA ILE A 13 -2.76 -5.30 -7.98
C ILE A 13 -2.78 -6.32 -9.13
N THR A 14 -2.91 -7.61 -8.82
CA THR A 14 -2.98 -8.67 -9.84
C THR A 14 -4.22 -8.53 -10.72
N ARG A 15 -5.39 -8.24 -10.13
CA ARG A 15 -6.64 -7.99 -10.87
C ARG A 15 -6.53 -6.77 -11.79
N MET A 16 -5.95 -5.67 -11.30
CA MET A 16 -5.74 -4.45 -12.09
C MET A 16 -4.85 -4.71 -13.31
N ILE A 17 -3.69 -5.33 -13.10
CA ILE A 17 -2.75 -5.64 -14.18
C ILE A 17 -3.34 -6.68 -15.14
N GLY A 18 -4.01 -7.71 -14.62
CA GLY A 18 -4.66 -8.73 -15.44
C GLY A 18 -5.77 -8.14 -16.33
N ALA A 19 -6.59 -7.23 -15.81
CA ALA A 19 -7.58 -6.51 -16.61
C ALA A 19 -6.92 -5.72 -17.75
N TYR A 20 -5.84 -4.99 -17.45
CA TYR A 20 -5.12 -4.24 -18.48
C TYR A 20 -4.53 -5.14 -19.58
N LEU A 21 -3.89 -6.24 -19.19
CA LEU A 21 -3.29 -7.19 -20.14
C LEU A 21 -4.30 -7.90 -21.04
N ARG A 22 -5.56 -8.03 -20.61
CA ARG A 22 -6.67 -8.56 -21.42
C ARG A 22 -7.34 -7.49 -22.31
N GLY A 23 -6.84 -6.25 -22.32
CA GLY A 23 -7.46 -5.14 -23.04
C GLY A 23 -8.68 -4.52 -22.35
N GLU A 24 -8.98 -4.90 -21.09
CA GLU A 24 -10.08 -4.37 -20.29
C GLU A 24 -9.71 -3.01 -19.64
N SER A 25 -9.25 -2.04 -20.45
CA SER A 25 -8.64 -0.78 -19.97
C SER A 25 -9.56 0.04 -19.04
N LYS A 26 -10.87 0.02 -19.25
CA LYS A 26 -11.84 0.70 -18.37
C LYS A 26 -11.83 0.11 -16.95
N LYS A 27 -11.89 -1.21 -16.85
CA LYS A 27 -11.85 -1.95 -15.58
C LYS A 27 -10.50 -1.78 -14.88
N ALA A 28 -9.41 -1.82 -15.63
CA ALA A 28 -8.07 -1.55 -15.08
C ALA A 28 -7.99 -0.13 -14.48
N LYS A 29 -8.56 0.87 -15.15
CA LYS A 29 -8.63 2.26 -14.69
C LYS A 29 -9.49 2.40 -13.41
N GLU A 30 -10.63 1.72 -13.35
CA GLU A 30 -11.47 1.68 -12.15
C GLU A 30 -10.72 1.08 -10.94
N LEU A 31 -10.06 -0.06 -11.14
CA LEU A 31 -9.22 -0.70 -10.10
C LEU A 31 -8.02 0.18 -9.70
N HIS A 32 -7.42 0.88 -10.66
CA HIS A 32 -6.36 1.84 -10.37
C HIS A 32 -6.84 2.96 -9.45
N TYR A 33 -7.96 3.61 -9.76
CA TYR A 33 -8.47 4.69 -8.89
C TYR A 33 -8.93 4.20 -7.52
N LYS A 34 -9.47 2.98 -7.44
CA LYS A 34 -9.79 2.34 -6.15
C LYS A 34 -8.53 2.18 -5.29
N THR A 35 -7.44 1.69 -5.88
CA THR A 35 -6.18 1.41 -5.16
C THR A 35 -5.28 2.63 -4.99
N TYR A 36 -5.49 3.69 -5.77
CA TYR A 36 -4.59 4.85 -5.85
C TYR A 36 -4.34 5.55 -4.50
N PRO A 37 -5.35 5.81 -3.64
CA PRO A 37 -5.10 6.46 -2.35
C PRO A 37 -4.14 5.65 -1.46
N LEU A 38 -4.32 4.34 -1.41
CA LEU A 38 -3.45 3.44 -0.66
C LEU A 38 -2.05 3.37 -1.28
N CYS A 39 -1.95 3.28 -2.62
CA CYS A 39 -0.68 3.35 -3.33
C CYS A 39 0.07 4.65 -3.04
N ARG A 40 -0.62 5.79 -2.96
CA ARG A 40 0.00 7.08 -2.58
C ARG A 40 0.47 7.09 -1.13
N ALA A 41 -0.30 6.50 -0.22
CA ALA A 41 0.09 6.38 1.18
C ALA A 41 1.38 5.55 1.37
N MET A 42 1.64 4.56 0.51
CA MET A 42 2.89 3.77 0.54
C MET A 42 4.16 4.60 0.30
N PHE A 43 4.03 5.84 -0.18
CA PHE A 43 5.15 6.75 -0.46
C PHE A 43 5.00 8.09 0.29
N ILE A 44 4.24 8.10 1.39
CA ILE A 44 4.16 9.28 2.28
C ILE A 44 5.51 9.58 2.95
N GLU A 45 6.34 8.54 3.10
CA GLU A 45 7.73 8.58 3.51
C GLU A 45 8.55 7.59 2.67
N THR A 46 9.87 7.56 2.86
CA THR A 46 10.79 6.70 2.11
C THR A 46 10.45 5.21 2.27
N ASN A 47 10.26 4.53 1.14
CA ASN A 47 10.12 3.06 1.11
C ASN A 47 11.38 2.40 1.69
N PRO A 48 11.27 1.40 2.60
CA PRO A 48 10.09 0.63 2.96
C PRO A 48 9.36 1.02 4.26
N LEU A 49 9.54 2.25 4.77
CA LEU A 49 8.90 2.66 6.03
C LEU A 49 7.37 2.53 6.02
N PRO A 50 6.62 3.03 5.02
CA PRO A 50 5.16 2.94 5.04
C PRO A 50 4.65 1.51 4.90
N VAL A 51 5.22 0.70 4.00
CA VAL A 51 4.75 -0.68 3.77
C VAL A 51 5.04 -1.58 4.98
N LYS A 52 6.21 -1.45 5.63
CA LYS A 52 6.52 -2.19 6.87
C LYS A 52 5.64 -1.72 8.02
N THR A 53 5.33 -0.43 8.11
CA THR A 53 4.42 0.07 9.15
C THR A 53 3.01 -0.46 8.92
N ALA A 54 2.51 -0.45 7.67
CA ALA A 54 1.20 -0.98 7.32
C ALA A 54 1.07 -2.46 7.68
N LEU A 55 2.01 -3.29 7.22
CA LEU A 55 2.02 -4.71 7.53
C LEU A 55 2.15 -4.97 9.05
N ALA A 56 2.87 -4.12 9.81
CA ALA A 56 2.96 -4.24 11.26
C ALA A 56 1.62 -3.92 11.94
N ARG A 57 0.91 -2.91 11.45
CA ARG A 57 -0.46 -2.58 11.91
C ARG A 57 -1.47 -3.65 11.57
N MET A 58 -1.29 -4.35 10.46
CA MET A 58 -2.07 -5.53 10.06
C MET A 58 -1.67 -6.80 10.85
N GLY A 59 -0.73 -6.71 11.80
CA GLY A 59 -0.29 -7.85 12.62
C GLY A 59 0.61 -8.85 11.91
N MET A 60 1.13 -8.52 10.72
CA MET A 60 1.92 -9.44 9.87
C MET A 60 3.43 -9.38 10.12
N LEU A 61 3.94 -8.33 10.77
CA LEU A 61 5.34 -8.25 11.22
C LEU A 61 5.48 -7.45 12.52
N LYS A 62 6.68 -7.51 13.09
CA LYS A 62 7.10 -6.61 14.17
C LYS A 62 7.48 -5.22 13.63
N LYS A 63 7.20 -4.18 14.39
CA LYS A 63 7.56 -2.79 14.07
C LYS A 63 9.06 -2.57 14.32
N GLU A 64 9.88 -2.94 13.33
CA GLU A 64 11.34 -2.91 13.41
C GLU A 64 11.98 -2.30 12.16
N TRP A 65 13.00 -1.47 12.35
CA TRP A 65 13.76 -0.82 11.27
C TRP A 65 15.25 -0.87 11.57
N ARG A 66 16.05 -0.93 10.51
CA ARG A 66 17.50 -0.84 10.60
C ARG A 66 17.93 0.56 10.18
N LEU A 67 18.75 1.19 11.00
CA LEU A 67 19.36 2.48 10.69
C LEU A 67 20.03 2.45 9.30
N PRO A 68 19.94 3.56 8.53
CA PRO A 68 19.49 4.89 8.94
C PRO A 68 17.97 5.11 8.90
N LEU A 69 17.18 4.09 8.60
CA LEU A 69 15.73 4.18 8.70
C LEU A 69 15.30 4.11 10.17
N ASP A 70 14.45 5.04 10.56
CA ASP A 70 13.79 5.11 11.87
C ASP A 70 12.27 5.20 11.65
N GLY A 71 11.49 4.88 12.68
CA GLY A 71 10.04 4.82 12.61
C GLY A 71 9.40 6.07 11.98
N MET A 72 8.22 5.87 11.40
CA MET A 72 7.49 6.95 10.73
C MET A 72 7.14 8.09 11.68
N GLN A 73 7.04 9.30 11.15
CA GLN A 73 6.48 10.44 11.88
C GLN A 73 5.03 10.13 12.28
N LYS A 74 4.64 10.47 13.51
CA LYS A 74 3.32 10.12 14.07
C LYS A 74 2.17 10.65 13.19
N GLU A 75 2.34 11.82 12.60
CA GLU A 75 1.36 12.45 11.70
C GLU A 75 1.19 11.65 10.41
N ASN A 76 2.27 11.08 9.87
CA ASN A 76 2.24 10.27 8.67
C ASN A 76 1.74 8.85 8.95
N GLU A 77 2.06 8.28 10.11
CA GLU A 77 1.49 7.00 10.56
C GLU A 77 -0.04 7.09 10.66
N LYS A 78 -0.60 8.18 11.24
CA LYS A 78 -2.05 8.41 11.27
C LYS A 78 -2.69 8.49 9.88
N LYS A 79 -2.03 9.17 8.92
CA LYS A 79 -2.51 9.24 7.52
C LYS A 79 -2.48 7.88 6.84
N LEU A 80 -1.44 7.09 7.10
CA LEU A 80 -1.31 5.72 6.61
C LEU A 80 -2.41 4.82 7.19
N GLU A 81 -2.63 4.87 8.51
CA GLU A 81 -3.71 4.13 9.18
C GLU A 81 -5.08 4.47 8.61
N LYS A 82 -5.36 5.77 8.38
CA LYS A 82 -6.60 6.18 7.74
C LYS A 82 -6.74 5.58 6.34
N ALA A 83 -5.68 5.59 5.52
CA ALA A 83 -5.72 5.01 4.18
C ALA A 83 -5.95 3.49 4.21
N LEU A 84 -5.40 2.79 5.21
CA LEU A 84 -5.63 1.36 5.41
C LEU A 84 -7.07 1.08 5.85
N PHE A 85 -7.61 1.86 6.79
CA PHE A 85 -8.99 1.76 7.26
C PHE A 85 -10.00 2.06 6.15
N ASP A 86 -9.82 3.17 5.43
CA ASP A 86 -10.68 3.55 4.30
C ASP A 86 -10.70 2.47 3.20
N TYR A 87 -9.62 1.70 3.06
CA TYR A 87 -9.51 0.59 2.11
C TYR A 87 -10.04 -0.74 2.67
N GLY A 88 -10.25 -0.85 3.98
CA GLY A 88 -10.76 -2.05 4.67
C GLY A 88 -9.68 -3.07 5.06
N LEU A 89 -8.44 -2.63 5.35
CA LEU A 89 -7.33 -3.50 5.78
C LEU A 89 -7.06 -3.46 7.29
N LEU A 90 -7.66 -2.51 8.00
CA LEU A 90 -7.68 -2.39 9.47
C LEU A 90 -9.13 -2.22 9.90
#